data_AF-A0A846C5I6-F1
#
_entry.id   AF-A0A846C5I6-F1
#
_cell.length_a   1.000
_cell.length_b   1.000
_cell.length_c   1.000
_cell.angle_alpha   90.00
_cell.angle_beta   90.00
_cell.angle_gamma   90.00
#
_symmetry.space_group_name_H-M   'P 1'
#
loop_
_entity.id
_entity.type
_entity.pdbx_description
1 polymer ?
#
loop_
_entity_poly.entity_id
_entity_poly.type
_entity_poly.pdbx_seq_one_letter_code
_entity_poly.pdbx_strand_id
1 'polypeptide(L)'
;MTTLIFTMLCYSATSYLFSGSICYLANQSDVKKQKETVKNKPSQINLGIILLWPLWIFKGINQEEKVINLRELTQENHIKKQNTTKYFQHKKIDKPIGEVLQDAGLMTDSQVKEILQYQTGNRHLKFGEIAVMWRIIKQETVDFFVDIFPQLITENNKKPVGEYLKLANLLNEEQIYSILIEQNQTNLRFGEVAVQKGWLRQETIDFVLQYLKGEFTPVVEN
;
A
#
# COMPACT_ATOMS: atom_id res chain seq x y z
N MET A 1 -6.77 -19.45 56.31
CA MET A 1 -7.03 -18.85 54.98
C MET A 1 -6.07 -17.68 54.76
N THR A 2 -4.76 -17.96 54.73
CA THR A 2 -3.68 -16.94 54.72
C THR A 2 -2.39 -17.45 54.04
N THR A 3 -2.48 -18.50 53.22
CA THR A 3 -1.29 -19.16 52.61
C THR A 3 -1.45 -19.39 51.11
N LEU A 4 -2.09 -18.45 50.40
CA LEU A 4 -2.30 -18.57 48.94
C LEU A 4 -2.11 -17.27 48.15
N ILE A 5 -1.54 -16.22 48.76
CA ILE A 5 -1.32 -14.91 48.08
C ILE A 5 0.18 -14.59 47.87
N PHE A 6 1.11 -15.40 48.39
CA PHE A 6 2.56 -15.09 48.31
C PHE A 6 3.32 -15.77 47.14
N THR A 7 2.69 -16.62 46.34
CA THR A 7 3.38 -17.33 45.23
C THR A 7 3.19 -16.70 43.85
N MET A 8 2.41 -15.62 43.73
CA MET A 8 2.13 -14.95 42.44
C MET A 8 2.89 -13.65 42.17
N LEU A 9 3.94 -13.35 42.95
CA LEU A 9 4.81 -12.17 42.74
C LEU A 9 6.29 -12.49 42.50
N CYS A 10 6.66 -13.77 42.26
CA CYS A 10 8.05 -14.16 41.99
C CYS A 10 8.33 -14.65 40.56
N TYR A 11 7.37 -14.59 39.64
CA TYR A 11 7.55 -15.08 38.26
C TYR A 11 7.83 -14.01 37.18
N SER A 12 8.05 -12.74 37.56
CA SER A 12 8.28 -11.64 36.61
C SER A 12 9.69 -11.02 36.64
N ALA A 13 10.69 -11.67 37.25
CA ALA A 13 12.03 -11.08 37.39
C ALA A 13 13.23 -11.96 36.97
N THR A 14 13.04 -13.13 36.36
CA THR A 14 14.18 -14.02 35.99
C THR A 14 14.29 -14.37 34.51
N SER A 15 13.40 -13.89 33.63
CA SER A 15 13.46 -14.17 32.19
C SER A 15 14.26 -13.15 31.35
N TYR A 16 14.95 -12.19 31.98
CA TYR A 16 15.73 -11.15 31.28
C TYR A 16 17.24 -11.19 31.49
N LEU A 17 17.80 -12.27 32.04
CA LEU A 17 19.26 -12.41 32.22
C LEU A 17 19.92 -13.50 31.35
N PHE A 18 19.24 -14.05 30.34
CA PHE A 18 19.81 -15.14 29.51
C PHE A 18 19.82 -14.95 27.98
N SER A 19 19.42 -13.80 27.42
CA SER A 19 19.55 -13.57 25.96
C SER A 19 20.65 -12.59 25.53
N GLY A 20 21.37 -11.98 26.48
CA GLY A 20 22.38 -10.95 26.19
C GLY A 20 23.83 -11.45 26.01
N SER A 21 24.13 -12.71 26.37
CA SER A 21 25.53 -13.16 26.51
C SER A 21 26.03 -14.14 25.45
N ILE A 22 25.28 -14.38 24.36
CA ILE A 22 25.73 -15.29 23.27
C ILE A 22 26.34 -14.55 22.06
N CYS A 23 26.26 -13.22 21.96
CA CYS A 23 26.86 -12.49 20.83
C CYS A 23 28.30 -11.97 21.04
N TYR A 24 29.02 -12.37 22.09
CA TYR A 24 30.39 -11.88 22.34
C TYR A 24 31.53 -12.90 22.09
N LEU A 25 31.26 -14.09 21.56
CA LEU A 25 32.31 -15.11 21.34
C LEU A 25 32.32 -15.69 19.92
N ALA A 26 32.15 -14.84 18.91
CA ALA A 26 32.33 -15.23 17.52
C ALA A 26 33.03 -14.13 16.70
N ASN A 27 34.20 -13.63 17.14
CA ASN A 27 35.15 -13.04 16.19
C ASN A 27 36.60 -12.92 16.70
N GLN A 28 37.15 -13.99 17.29
CA GLN A 28 38.60 -14.13 17.44
C GLN A 28 39.00 -15.61 17.34
N SER A 29 39.22 -16.09 16.10
CA SER A 29 40.12 -17.20 15.80
C SER A 29 40.21 -17.40 14.28
N ASP A 30 41.13 -16.66 13.66
CA ASP A 30 41.98 -17.17 12.57
C ASP A 30 43.02 -16.07 12.26
N VAL A 31 44.17 -16.08 12.94
CA VAL A 31 45.41 -16.76 12.54
C VAL A 31 45.99 -16.26 11.21
N LYS A 32 46.86 -15.26 11.35
CA LYS A 32 48.27 -15.24 10.87
C LYS A 32 48.56 -15.85 9.48
N LYS A 33 48.87 -14.99 8.49
CA LYS A 33 50.23 -14.78 7.87
C LYS A 33 50.14 -14.33 6.40
N GLN A 34 50.82 -13.21 6.11
CA GLN A 34 51.77 -12.91 4.99
C GLN A 34 51.83 -11.37 4.87
N LYS A 35 52.89 -10.66 5.33
CA LYS A 35 54.15 -10.32 4.63
C LYS A 35 53.88 -10.00 3.14
N GLU A 36 54.00 -8.76 2.63
CA GLU A 36 55.25 -7.99 2.52
C GLU A 36 55.03 -6.49 2.17
N THR A 37 55.87 -5.66 2.80
CA THR A 37 56.50 -4.39 2.39
C THR A 37 55.91 -3.49 1.28
N VAL A 38 55.54 -2.25 1.66
CA VAL A 38 55.93 -1.00 0.95
C VAL A 38 56.15 0.13 1.97
N LYS A 39 57.31 0.80 1.87
CA LYS A 39 57.73 1.97 2.66
C LYS A 39 56.89 3.21 2.32
N ASN A 40 56.45 4.00 3.31
CA ASN A 40 56.65 5.46 3.36
C ASN A 40 56.11 6.14 4.63
N LYS A 41 57.03 6.88 5.29
CA LYS A 41 56.96 8.10 6.14
C LYS A 41 55.88 8.24 7.25
N PRO A 42 56.26 8.64 8.49
CA PRO A 42 55.33 8.74 9.60
C PRO A 42 54.66 10.12 9.65
N SER A 43 53.34 10.14 9.78
CA SER A 43 52.60 11.33 10.20
C SER A 43 51.61 10.93 11.29
N GLN A 44 51.98 11.33 12.50
CA GLN A 44 51.15 11.70 13.64
C GLN A 44 49.79 11.00 13.80
N ILE A 45 49.73 10.20 14.84
CA ILE A 45 48.53 9.68 15.48
C ILE A 45 47.66 10.87 15.93
N ASN A 46 46.43 10.94 15.41
CA ASN A 46 45.35 11.72 16.02
C ASN A 46 44.27 10.73 16.47
N LEU A 47 44.48 10.15 17.65
CA LEU A 47 43.62 9.17 18.32
C LEU A 47 42.43 9.92 18.97
N GLY A 48 41.60 10.54 18.14
CA GLY A 48 40.55 11.47 18.58
C GLY A 48 39.23 11.43 17.81
N ILE A 49 38.99 10.45 16.91
CA ILE A 49 37.75 10.40 16.12
C ILE A 49 37.32 8.93 15.87
N ILE A 50 36.86 8.22 16.91
CA ILE A 50 36.02 7.01 16.75
C ILE A 50 34.78 7.04 17.67
N LEU A 51 34.53 8.13 18.42
CA LEU A 51 33.28 8.29 19.20
C LEU A 51 32.57 9.60 18.88
N LEU A 52 32.34 9.83 17.59
CA LEU A 52 31.39 10.81 17.10
C LEU A 52 30.76 10.26 15.81
N TRP A 53 29.94 9.23 15.96
CA TRP A 53 28.76 9.05 15.11
C TRP A 53 27.59 9.73 15.85
N PRO A 54 27.33 11.02 15.59
CA PRO A 54 26.31 11.74 16.32
C PRO A 54 24.95 11.49 15.65
N LEU A 55 24.00 10.91 16.39
CA LEU A 55 22.69 11.50 16.74
C LEU A 55 21.87 12.24 15.65
N TRP A 56 22.13 12.03 14.36
CA TRP A 56 21.44 12.67 13.24
C TRP A 56 20.22 11.90 12.73
N ILE A 57 19.86 10.80 13.40
CA ILE A 57 18.57 10.10 13.20
C ILE A 57 17.54 10.51 14.27
N PHE A 58 17.90 11.29 15.30
CA PHE A 58 17.02 11.49 16.45
C PHE A 58 16.75 12.95 16.87
N LYS A 59 17.09 13.94 16.04
CA LYS A 59 16.76 15.35 16.35
C LYS A 59 16.40 16.12 15.10
N GLY A 60 15.14 16.05 14.68
CA GLY A 60 14.64 16.95 13.64
C GLY A 60 13.45 16.49 12.81
N ILE A 61 12.41 15.91 13.40
CA ILE A 61 11.03 16.07 12.87
C ILE A 61 10.09 16.22 14.07
N ASN A 62 10.07 17.43 14.65
CA ASN A 62 8.84 17.99 15.17
C ASN A 62 7.96 18.28 13.95
N GLN A 63 7.13 17.32 13.58
CA GLN A 63 5.91 17.48 12.80
C GLN A 63 4.79 16.85 13.65
N GLU A 64 4.59 17.40 14.84
CA GLU A 64 3.21 17.49 15.33
C GLU A 64 2.48 18.42 14.35
N GLU A 65 1.28 17.99 13.94
CA GLU A 65 0.40 18.60 12.93
C GLU A 65 0.63 18.28 11.45
N LYS A 66 0.58 16.99 11.10
CA LYS A 66 -0.28 16.53 9.98
C LYS A 66 -0.49 15.02 10.01
N VAL A 67 -0.99 14.52 11.15
CA VAL A 67 -1.79 13.30 11.12
C VAL A 67 -3.08 13.69 10.43
N ILE A 68 -3.12 13.55 9.10
CA ILE A 68 -4.38 13.67 8.38
C ILE A 68 -5.21 12.51 8.89
N ASN A 69 -6.13 12.82 9.78
CA ASN A 69 -7.05 11.88 10.36
C ASN A 69 -7.83 11.27 9.18
N LEU A 70 -7.58 9.99 8.86
CA LEU A 70 -8.30 9.32 7.76
C LEU A 70 -9.83 9.36 7.99
N ARG A 71 -10.27 9.56 9.24
CA ARG A 71 -11.68 9.82 9.58
C ARG A 71 -12.14 11.23 9.18
N GLU A 72 -11.28 12.23 9.27
CA GLU A 72 -11.55 13.59 8.75
C GLU A 72 -11.52 13.63 7.22
N LEU A 73 -10.68 12.83 6.54
CA LEU A 73 -10.76 12.68 5.08
C LEU A 73 -12.07 12.02 4.64
N THR A 74 -12.53 10.97 5.34
CA THR A 74 -13.84 10.37 5.03
C THR A 74 -15.00 11.34 5.32
N GLN A 75 -14.92 12.14 6.40
CA GLN A 75 -15.96 13.10 6.75
C GLN A 75 -15.95 14.35 5.86
N GLU A 76 -14.78 14.90 5.50
CA GLU A 76 -14.66 15.96 4.49
C GLU A 76 -15.13 15.48 3.13
N ASN A 77 -14.88 14.23 2.74
CA ASN A 77 -15.38 13.69 1.47
C ASN A 77 -16.90 13.55 1.47
N HIS A 78 -17.53 13.16 2.59
CA HIS A 78 -18.99 13.15 2.72
C HIS A 78 -19.61 14.56 2.69
N ILE A 79 -18.94 15.56 3.28
CA ILE A 79 -19.40 16.96 3.29
C ILE A 79 -19.14 17.64 1.93
N LYS A 80 -18.02 17.33 1.25
CA LYS A 80 -17.72 17.81 -0.11
C LYS A 80 -18.63 17.18 -1.17
N LYS A 81 -19.08 15.93 -0.99
CA LYS A 81 -20.04 15.24 -1.89
C LYS A 81 -21.37 16.00 -2.03
N GLN A 82 -21.75 16.81 -1.05
CA GLN A 82 -22.97 17.65 -1.12
C GLN A 82 -22.75 19.00 -1.83
N ASN A 83 -21.49 19.47 -1.93
CA ASN A 83 -21.14 20.79 -2.47
C ASN A 83 -20.47 20.74 -3.85
N THR A 84 -19.96 19.58 -4.29
CA THR A 84 -19.28 19.42 -5.60
C THR A 84 -20.21 19.13 -6.77
N THR A 85 -21.52 18.99 -6.55
CA THR A 85 -22.52 18.65 -7.58
C THR A 85 -22.75 19.75 -8.64
N LYS A 86 -21.97 20.85 -8.64
CA LYS A 86 -22.30 22.02 -9.47
C LYS A 86 -21.30 22.46 -10.52
N TYR A 87 -20.01 22.08 -10.52
CA TYR A 87 -19.08 22.65 -11.51
C TYR A 87 -17.86 21.80 -11.85
N PHE A 88 -18.02 20.63 -12.51
CA PHE A 88 -16.92 20.07 -13.30
C PHE A 88 -17.47 19.34 -14.54
N GLN A 89 -17.10 19.83 -15.72
CA GLN A 89 -17.35 19.19 -17.00
C GLN A 89 -16.49 17.91 -17.05
N HIS A 90 -17.05 16.80 -16.58
CA HIS A 90 -16.36 15.51 -16.55
C HIS A 90 -16.22 14.98 -17.98
N LYS A 91 -14.99 14.64 -18.39
CA LYS A 91 -14.80 13.70 -19.47
C LYS A 91 -15.41 12.37 -19.01
N LYS A 92 -16.60 12.08 -19.52
CA LYS A 92 -17.36 10.88 -19.15
C LYS A 92 -16.57 9.66 -19.63
N ILE A 93 -16.47 8.65 -18.76
CA ILE A 93 -16.10 7.32 -19.23
C ILE A 93 -17.29 6.86 -20.06
N ASP A 94 -17.12 6.75 -21.38
CA ASP A 94 -18.21 6.38 -22.29
C ASP A 94 -18.61 4.90 -22.15
N LYS A 95 -17.79 4.11 -21.45
CA LYS A 95 -18.07 2.71 -21.15
C LYS A 95 -19.03 2.53 -19.96
N PRO A 96 -19.98 1.58 -20.03
CA PRO A 96 -20.79 1.21 -18.89
C PRO A 96 -19.93 0.62 -17.76
N ILE A 97 -20.35 0.83 -16.51
CA ILE A 97 -19.58 0.40 -15.33
C ILE A 97 -19.26 -1.10 -15.32
N GLY A 98 -20.17 -1.94 -15.82
CA GLY A 98 -19.93 -3.39 -15.90
C GLY A 98 -18.73 -3.75 -16.80
N GLU A 99 -18.59 -3.06 -17.94
CA GLU A 99 -17.46 -3.24 -18.84
C GLU A 99 -16.16 -2.72 -18.22
N VAL A 100 -16.22 -1.56 -17.54
CA VAL A 100 -15.05 -1.01 -16.83
C VAL A 100 -14.55 -1.98 -15.75
N LEU A 101 -15.45 -2.60 -14.98
CA LEU A 101 -15.09 -3.57 -13.94
C LEU A 101 -14.61 -4.91 -14.54
N GLN A 102 -15.08 -5.26 -15.73
CA GLN A 102 -14.60 -6.42 -16.48
C GLN A 102 -13.19 -6.18 -17.01
N ASP A 103 -12.96 -5.04 -17.67
CA ASP A 103 -11.65 -4.61 -18.19
C ASP A 103 -10.61 -4.52 -17.06
N ALA A 104 -11.01 -4.04 -15.89
CA ALA A 104 -10.16 -3.98 -14.70
C ALA A 104 -9.88 -5.37 -14.09
N GLY A 105 -10.41 -6.44 -14.66
CA GLY A 105 -10.33 -7.78 -14.10
C GLY A 105 -10.84 -7.77 -12.67
N LEU A 106 -11.98 -7.13 -12.39
CA LEU A 106 -12.68 -7.18 -11.11
C LEU A 106 -13.93 -8.05 -11.22
N MET A 107 -14.47 -8.21 -12.42
CA MET A 107 -15.60 -9.05 -12.73
C MET A 107 -15.34 -9.92 -13.96
N THR A 108 -15.96 -11.09 -14.00
CA THR A 108 -15.97 -11.96 -15.19
C THR A 108 -17.13 -11.60 -16.12
N ASP A 109 -17.01 -11.95 -17.40
CA ASP A 109 -18.09 -11.80 -18.39
C ASP A 109 -19.41 -12.45 -17.93
N SER A 110 -19.34 -13.66 -17.34
CA SER A 110 -20.53 -14.34 -16.80
C SER A 110 -21.20 -13.53 -15.70
N GLN A 111 -20.43 -13.01 -14.75
CA GLN A 111 -20.97 -12.18 -13.67
C GLN A 111 -21.62 -10.91 -14.20
N VAL A 112 -21.02 -10.25 -15.21
CA VAL A 112 -21.61 -9.07 -15.85
C VAL A 112 -22.95 -9.44 -16.50
N LYS A 113 -22.99 -10.52 -17.29
CA LYS A 113 -24.21 -10.99 -17.96
C LYS A 113 -25.32 -11.36 -16.97
N GLU A 114 -24.97 -12.07 -15.90
CA GLU A 114 -25.93 -12.48 -14.85
C GLU A 114 -26.53 -11.26 -14.15
N ILE A 115 -25.73 -10.25 -13.83
CA ILE A 115 -26.23 -9.00 -13.24
C ILE A 115 -27.16 -8.27 -14.21
N LEU A 116 -26.78 -8.14 -15.48
CA LEU A 116 -27.62 -7.47 -16.48
C LEU A 116 -28.95 -8.22 -16.71
N GLN A 117 -28.90 -9.55 -16.72
CA GLN A 117 -30.10 -10.39 -16.81
C GLN A 117 -31.02 -10.16 -15.60
N TYR A 118 -30.46 -10.17 -14.38
CA TYR A 118 -31.23 -9.90 -13.17
C TYR A 118 -31.81 -8.48 -13.14
N GLN A 119 -31.05 -7.49 -13.63
CA GLN A 119 -31.48 -6.10 -13.71
C GLN A 119 -32.67 -5.89 -14.66
N THR A 120 -32.81 -6.75 -15.69
CA THR A 120 -33.93 -6.68 -16.63
C THR A 120 -35.29 -6.84 -15.92
N GLY A 121 -35.36 -7.72 -14.91
CA GLY A 121 -36.53 -7.90 -14.05
C GLY A 121 -36.61 -6.91 -12.87
N ASN A 122 -35.51 -6.23 -12.54
CA ASN A 122 -35.37 -5.36 -11.38
C ASN A 122 -34.83 -3.97 -11.78
N ARG A 123 -35.51 -3.31 -12.73
CA ARG A 123 -35.03 -2.05 -13.35
C ARG A 123 -34.76 -0.89 -12.38
N HIS A 124 -35.28 -0.96 -11.15
CA HIS A 124 -35.05 0.03 -10.11
C HIS A 124 -33.66 -0.09 -9.47
N LEU A 125 -33.01 -1.25 -9.58
CA LEU A 125 -31.66 -1.50 -9.07
C LEU A 125 -30.62 -1.13 -10.13
N LYS A 126 -29.55 -0.47 -9.70
CA LYS A 126 -28.39 -0.17 -10.55
C LYS A 126 -27.43 -1.37 -10.59
N PHE A 127 -26.67 -1.47 -11.68
CA PHE A 127 -25.68 -2.54 -11.86
C PHE A 127 -24.73 -2.66 -10.65
N GLY A 128 -24.14 -1.54 -10.23
CA GLY A 128 -23.21 -1.51 -9.09
C GLY A 128 -23.86 -1.93 -7.76
N GLU A 129 -25.12 -1.55 -7.53
CA GLU A 129 -25.86 -1.95 -6.34
C GLU A 129 -26.10 -3.46 -6.29
N ILE A 130 -26.42 -4.07 -7.44
CA ILE A 130 -26.58 -5.52 -7.57
C ILE A 130 -25.23 -6.23 -7.31
N ALA A 131 -24.14 -5.72 -7.89
CA ALA A 131 -22.80 -6.30 -7.71
C ALA A 131 -22.35 -6.31 -6.24
N VAL A 132 -22.66 -5.24 -5.51
CA VAL A 132 -22.39 -5.12 -4.07
C VAL A 132 -23.32 -6.03 -3.26
N MET A 133 -24.62 -6.05 -3.58
CA MET A 133 -25.60 -6.90 -2.93
C MET A 133 -25.21 -8.38 -3.02
N TRP A 134 -24.66 -8.82 -4.15
CA TRP A 134 -24.18 -10.18 -4.38
C TRP A 134 -22.76 -10.43 -3.84
N ARG A 135 -22.14 -9.44 -3.21
CA ARG A 135 -20.77 -9.50 -2.66
C ARG A 135 -19.70 -9.85 -3.69
N ILE A 136 -19.95 -9.54 -4.97
CA ILE A 136 -18.94 -9.71 -6.03
C ILE A 136 -17.84 -8.68 -5.87
N ILE A 137 -18.23 -7.46 -5.48
CA ILE A 137 -17.32 -6.33 -5.32
C ILE A 137 -17.76 -5.52 -4.09
N LYS A 138 -16.82 -4.80 -3.48
CA LYS A 138 -17.11 -3.93 -2.35
C LYS A 138 -17.74 -2.61 -2.81
N GLN A 139 -18.54 -1.98 -1.95
CA GLN A 139 -19.18 -0.69 -2.22
C GLN A 139 -18.14 0.38 -2.55
N GLU A 140 -17.05 0.44 -1.78
CA GLU A 140 -16.03 1.48 -1.95
C GLU A 140 -15.33 1.36 -3.31
N THR A 141 -15.17 0.14 -3.81
CA THR A 141 -14.60 -0.08 -5.14
C THR A 141 -15.55 0.42 -6.22
N VAL A 142 -16.86 0.13 -6.11
CA VAL A 142 -17.86 0.65 -7.06
C VAL A 142 -17.90 2.18 -7.02
N ASP A 143 -17.94 2.76 -5.82
CA ASP A 143 -17.94 4.20 -5.62
C ASP A 143 -16.69 4.85 -6.21
N PHE A 144 -15.52 4.21 -6.07
CA PHE A 144 -14.29 4.66 -6.71
C PHE A 144 -14.44 4.71 -8.24
N PHE A 145 -14.88 3.63 -8.89
CA PHE A 145 -14.98 3.59 -10.36
C PHE A 145 -16.07 4.50 -10.93
N VAL A 146 -17.13 4.77 -10.16
CA VAL A 146 -18.24 5.64 -10.58
C VAL A 146 -17.96 7.11 -10.32
N ASP A 147 -17.51 7.45 -9.10
CA ASP A 147 -17.40 8.84 -8.67
C ASP A 147 -15.97 9.39 -8.84
N ILE A 148 -14.95 8.63 -8.45
CA ILE A 148 -13.56 9.13 -8.29
C ILE A 148 -12.76 8.94 -9.58
N PHE A 149 -12.81 7.75 -10.17
CA PHE A 149 -12.00 7.36 -11.31
C PHE A 149 -12.17 8.29 -12.54
N PRO A 150 -13.40 8.69 -12.94
CA PRO A 150 -13.60 9.63 -14.06
C PRO A 150 -12.90 10.99 -13.86
N GLN A 151 -12.82 11.47 -12.62
CA GLN A 151 -12.19 12.75 -12.28
C GLN A 151 -10.69 12.68 -12.46
N LEU A 152 -10.10 11.59 -11.96
CA LEU A 152 -8.66 11.37 -12.04
C LEU A 152 -8.17 11.36 -13.50
N ILE A 153 -9.00 10.91 -14.45
CA ILE A 153 -8.62 10.80 -15.88
C ILE A 153 -8.27 12.18 -16.45
N THR A 154 -8.91 13.21 -15.92
CA THR A 154 -8.80 14.58 -16.41
C THR A 154 -7.71 15.35 -15.66
N GLU A 155 -7.22 14.82 -14.54
CA GLU A 155 -6.21 15.48 -13.72
C GLU A 155 -4.79 15.25 -14.27
N ASN A 156 -4.01 16.32 -14.37
CA ASN A 156 -2.60 16.25 -14.80
C ASN A 156 -1.65 15.77 -13.69
N ASN A 157 -2.15 15.62 -12.45
CA ASN A 157 -1.35 15.23 -11.30
C ASN A 157 -1.54 13.74 -10.97
N LYS A 158 -0.74 12.90 -11.62
CA LYS A 158 -0.79 11.44 -11.45
C LYS A 158 -0.21 11.06 -10.08
N LYS A 159 -1.02 10.34 -9.28
CA LYS A 159 -0.58 9.76 -8.00
C LYS A 159 0.25 8.49 -8.24
N PRO A 160 0.97 7.98 -7.23
CA PRO A 160 1.58 6.65 -7.32
C PRO A 160 0.51 5.56 -7.47
N VAL A 161 0.84 4.46 -8.16
CA VAL A 161 -0.10 3.34 -8.43
C VAL A 161 -0.75 2.78 -7.16
N GLY A 162 0.02 2.66 -6.07
CA GLY A 162 -0.49 2.17 -4.79
C GLY A 162 -1.61 3.03 -4.21
N GLU A 163 -1.60 4.33 -4.45
CA GLU A 163 -2.64 5.24 -3.95
C GLU A 163 -3.97 5.04 -4.68
N TYR A 164 -3.94 4.79 -6.00
CA TYR A 164 -5.16 4.44 -6.74
C TYR A 164 -5.75 3.11 -6.27
N LEU A 165 -4.90 2.11 -6.07
CA LEU A 165 -5.32 0.79 -5.59
C LEU A 165 -5.87 0.86 -4.16
N LYS A 166 -5.35 1.76 -3.32
CA LYS A 166 -5.90 2.08 -2.00
C LYS A 166 -7.27 2.73 -2.08
N LEU A 167 -7.41 3.78 -2.89
CA LEU A 167 -8.68 4.49 -3.07
C LEU A 167 -9.79 3.58 -3.61
N ALA A 168 -9.43 2.61 -4.45
CA ALA A 168 -10.34 1.57 -4.95
C ALA A 168 -10.65 0.46 -3.94
N ASN A 169 -10.11 0.52 -2.72
CA ASN A 169 -10.23 -0.52 -1.68
C ASN A 169 -9.75 -1.91 -2.15
N LEU A 170 -8.80 -1.93 -3.10
CA LEU A 170 -8.18 -3.13 -3.65
C LEU A 170 -6.92 -3.53 -2.87
N LEU A 171 -6.21 -2.54 -2.32
CA LEU A 171 -5.13 -2.74 -1.37
C LEU A 171 -5.35 -1.87 -0.13
N ASN A 172 -4.91 -2.36 1.03
CA ASN A 172 -4.84 -1.56 2.25
C ASN A 172 -3.41 -1.01 2.50
N GLU A 173 -3.26 -0.18 3.53
CA GLU A 173 -1.97 0.46 3.85
C GLU A 173 -0.88 -0.56 4.22
N GLU A 174 -1.24 -1.62 4.93
CA GLU A 174 -0.31 -2.69 5.33
C GLU A 174 0.22 -3.45 4.11
N GLN A 175 -0.66 -3.78 3.17
CA GLN A 175 -0.30 -4.43 1.91
C GLN A 175 0.62 -3.53 1.08
N ILE A 176 0.29 -2.24 0.96
CA ILE A 176 1.13 -1.27 0.25
C ILE A 176 2.51 -1.18 0.89
N TYR A 177 2.57 -1.07 2.22
CA TYR A 177 3.83 -1.02 2.95
C TYR A 177 4.65 -2.30 2.76
N SER A 178 4.01 -3.48 2.82
CA SER A 178 4.66 -4.76 2.57
C SER A 178 5.21 -4.86 1.15
N ILE A 179 4.47 -4.39 0.13
CA ILE A 179 4.97 -4.34 -1.25
C ILE A 179 6.20 -3.44 -1.35
N LEU A 180 6.16 -2.25 -0.73
CA LEU A 180 7.28 -1.30 -0.80
C LEU A 180 8.55 -1.82 -0.12
N ILE A 181 8.42 -2.56 1.00
CA ILE A 181 9.57 -3.23 1.62
C ILE A 181 10.16 -4.28 0.67
N GLU A 182 9.32 -5.14 0.11
CA GLU A 182 9.78 -6.23 -0.75
C GLU A 182 10.37 -5.72 -2.07
N GLN A 183 9.79 -4.65 -2.63
CA GLN A 183 10.34 -3.95 -3.79
C GLN A 183 11.74 -3.36 -3.52
N ASN A 184 12.08 -3.00 -2.28
CA ASN A 184 13.43 -2.52 -1.94
C ASN A 184 14.44 -3.67 -1.75
N GLN A 185 13.96 -4.88 -1.49
CA GLN A 185 14.79 -6.08 -1.28
C GLN A 185 14.94 -6.91 -2.56
N THR A 186 14.01 -6.72 -3.51
CA THR A 186 13.95 -7.41 -4.78
C THR A 186 14.13 -6.40 -5.93
N ASN A 187 14.27 -6.88 -7.17
CA ASN A 187 14.23 -6.01 -8.36
C ASN A 187 12.82 -5.99 -9.00
N LEU A 188 11.79 -6.41 -8.26
CA LEU A 188 10.41 -6.47 -8.76
C LEU A 188 9.73 -5.11 -8.66
N ARG A 189 8.84 -4.82 -9.60
CA ARG A 189 7.98 -3.63 -9.60
C ARG A 189 6.81 -3.84 -8.64
N PHE A 190 6.25 -2.73 -8.15
CA PHE A 190 5.10 -2.72 -7.23
C PHE A 190 3.98 -3.68 -7.66
N GLY A 191 3.57 -3.62 -8.93
CA GLY A 191 2.51 -4.48 -9.46
C GLY A 191 2.89 -5.97 -9.51
N GLU A 192 4.14 -6.28 -9.85
CA GLU A 192 4.64 -7.66 -9.89
C GLU A 192 4.61 -8.31 -8.51
N VAL A 193 5.04 -7.57 -7.48
CA VAL A 193 4.96 -8.03 -6.08
C VAL A 193 3.51 -8.26 -5.65
N ALA A 194 2.60 -7.33 -5.99
CA ALA A 194 1.19 -7.44 -5.63
C ALA A 194 0.51 -8.67 -6.27
N VAL A 195 0.86 -8.98 -7.52
CA VAL A 195 0.38 -10.17 -8.24
C VAL A 195 1.00 -11.44 -7.68
N GLN A 196 2.31 -11.46 -7.43
CA GLN A 196 3.00 -12.61 -6.85
C GLN A 196 2.44 -13.00 -5.47
N LYS A 197 2.02 -12.01 -4.67
CA LYS A 197 1.36 -12.23 -3.38
C LYS A 197 -0.11 -12.67 -3.50
N GLY A 198 -0.68 -12.68 -4.71
CA GLY A 198 -2.09 -13.03 -4.95
C GLY A 198 -3.08 -11.98 -4.44
N TRP A 199 -2.63 -10.75 -4.17
CA TRP A 199 -3.50 -9.66 -3.71
C TRP A 199 -4.24 -8.99 -4.85
N LEU A 200 -3.59 -8.94 -6.02
CA LEU A 200 -4.17 -8.37 -7.23
C LEU A 200 -4.00 -9.33 -8.40
N ARG A 201 -4.90 -9.20 -9.36
CA ARG A 201 -4.80 -9.83 -10.67
C ARG A 201 -3.92 -8.99 -11.59
N GLN A 202 -3.29 -9.63 -12.56
CA GLN A 202 -2.43 -8.95 -13.54
C GLN A 202 -3.25 -7.94 -14.35
N GLU A 203 -4.46 -8.33 -14.73
CA GLU A 203 -5.43 -7.52 -15.47
C GLU A 203 -5.75 -6.21 -14.73
N THR A 204 -5.88 -6.26 -13.40
CA THR A 204 -6.14 -5.07 -12.58
C THR A 204 -4.95 -4.11 -12.59
N ILE A 205 -3.72 -4.63 -12.52
CA ILE A 205 -2.51 -3.81 -12.61
C ILE A 205 -2.41 -3.18 -13.99
N ASP A 206 -2.59 -3.98 -15.04
CA ASP A 206 -2.47 -3.53 -16.43
C ASP A 206 -3.50 -2.44 -16.75
N PHE A 207 -4.75 -2.62 -16.30
CA PHE A 207 -5.80 -1.62 -16.44
C PHE A 207 -5.40 -0.28 -15.80
N VAL A 208 -4.94 -0.30 -14.55
CA VAL A 208 -4.51 0.93 -13.86
C VAL A 208 -3.29 1.55 -14.55
N LEU A 209 -2.34 0.76 -15.02
CA LEU A 209 -1.15 1.28 -15.71
C LEU A 209 -1.48 1.88 -17.07
N GLN A 210 -2.33 1.24 -17.88
CA GLN A 210 -2.79 1.77 -19.15
C GLN A 210 -3.49 3.12 -18.95
N TYR A 211 -4.32 3.17 -17.91
CA TYR A 211 -4.95 4.41 -17.46
C TYR A 211 -3.91 5.49 -17.09
N LEU A 212 -2.91 5.17 -16.26
CA LEU A 212 -1.87 6.13 -15.88
C LEU A 212 -0.98 6.57 -17.04
N LYS A 213 -0.87 5.81 -18.13
CA LYS A 213 -0.19 6.24 -19.34
C LYS A 213 -1.03 7.18 -20.21
N GLY A 214 -2.34 7.27 -19.95
CA GLY A 214 -3.27 7.98 -20.82
C GLY A 214 -3.60 7.21 -22.10
N GLU A 215 -3.28 5.91 -22.14
CA GLU A 215 -3.51 4.99 -23.27
C GLU A 215 -4.93 4.39 -23.23
N PHE A 216 -5.84 4.98 -22.43
CA PHE A 216 -7.24 4.57 -22.42
C PHE A 216 -7.94 5.11 -23.66
N THR A 217 -7.78 4.40 -24.78
CA THR A 217 -8.65 4.59 -25.95
C THR A 217 -9.94 3.83 -25.69
N PRO A 218 -11.11 4.50 -25.61
CA PRO A 218 -12.38 3.78 -25.66
C PRO A 218 -12.39 3.02 -26.98
N VAL A 219 -12.40 1.69 -26.91
CA VAL A 219 -12.51 0.85 -28.10
C VAL A 219 -13.89 1.14 -28.68
N VAL A 220 -13.91 1.88 -29.79
CA VAL A 220 -15.09 1.99 -30.64
C VAL A 220 -15.07 0.73 -31.49
N GLU A 221 -15.70 -0.34 -31.01
CA GLU A 221 -16.02 -1.47 -31.88
C GLU A 221 -17.07 -0.99 -32.89
N ASN A 222 -16.69 -1.06 -34.17
CA ASN A 222 -17.56 -0.80 -35.32
C ASN A 222 -18.53 -1.96 -35.55
#